data_AF-A0A351Y598-F1
#
_entry.id   AF-A0A351Y598-F1
#
_cell.length_a   1.000
_cell.length_b   1.000
_cell.length_c   1.000
_cell.angle_alpha   90.00
_cell.angle_beta   90.00
_cell.angle_gamma   90.00
#
_symmetry.space_group_name_H-M   'P 1'
#
loop_
_entity.id
_entity.type
_entity.pdbx_description
1 polymer ?
#
loop_
_entity_poly.entity_id
_entity_poly.type
_entity_poly.pdbx_seq_one_letter_code
_entity_poly.pdbx_strand_id
1 'polypeptide(L)' 'MYTDSAVSGADEIDDRTALSQLFDDIESTSHKPFDTVIVYKLDRFARKATILFEIAERLEASGIGFRSAKEIFNTSESM' A
#
# COMPACT_ATOMS: atom_id res chain seq x y z
N MET A 1 -1.12 -11.38 -5.05
CA MET A 1 -0.65 -11.35 -3.64
C MET A 1 0.79 -10.91 -3.68
N TYR A 2 1.11 -9.80 -2.99
CA TYR A 2 2.46 -9.24 -2.92
C TYR A 2 3.05 -9.59 -1.54
N THR A 3 4.31 -10.02 -1.45
CA THR A 3 4.92 -10.47 -0.19
C THR A 3 6.40 -10.12 -0.13
N ASP A 4 6.76 -9.29 0.85
CA ASP A 4 8.15 -9.05 1.24
C ASP A 4 8.53 -9.96 2.42
N SER A 5 9.46 -10.88 2.22
CA SER A 5 10.00 -11.72 3.30
C SER A 5 11.31 -11.13 3.82
N ALA A 6 11.45 -11.05 5.15
CA ALA A 6 12.65 -10.54 5.83
C ALA A 6 13.02 -9.06 5.56
N VAL A 7 12.04 -8.24 5.15
CA VAL A 7 12.20 -6.79 4.95
C VAL A 7 11.48 -6.02 6.08
N SER A 8 12.00 -4.86 6.46
CA SER A 8 11.42 -4.04 7.53
C SER A 8 10.32 -3.14 6.99
N GLY A 9 9.23 -3.00 7.73
CA GLY A 9 8.21 -1.99 7.43
C GLY A 9 8.68 -0.54 7.65
N ALA A 10 9.93 -0.31 8.05
CA ALA A 10 10.55 1.02 8.10
C ALA A 10 11.38 1.36 6.85
N ASP A 11 11.60 0.37 5.98
CA ASP A 11 12.35 0.54 4.73
C ASP A 11 11.48 1.29 3.72
N GLU A 12 12.12 2.06 2.84
CA GLU A 12 11.42 2.86 1.83
C GLU A 12 10.73 1.96 0.80
N ILE A 13 9.82 2.53 -0.01
CA ILE A 13 8.99 1.76 -0.95
C ILE A 13 9.83 0.97 -1.95
N ASP A 14 10.88 1.59 -2.50
CA ASP A 14 11.72 1.00 -3.55
C ASP A 14 12.67 -0.09 -3.02
N ASP A 15 12.93 -0.10 -1.71
CA ASP A 15 13.73 -1.14 -1.05
C ASP A 15 12.92 -2.42 -0.78
N ARG A 16 11.61 -2.37 -1.06
CA ARG A 16 10.65 -3.45 -0.81
C ARG A 16 10.14 -4.02 -2.12
N THR A 17 10.80 -5.07 -2.61
CA THR A 17 10.55 -5.66 -3.94
C THR A 17 9.06 -5.87 -4.25
N ALA A 18 8.28 -6.42 -3.32
CA ALA A 18 6.88 -6.69 -3.59
C ALA A 18 5.99 -5.43 -3.50
N LEU A 19 6.36 -4.45 -2.68
CA LEU A 19 5.65 -3.17 -2.62
C LEU A 19 5.97 -2.29 -3.84
N SER A 20 7.23 -2.27 -4.28
CA SER A 20 7.64 -1.63 -5.53
C SER A 20 6.90 -2.25 -6.72
N GLN A 21 6.87 -3.59 -6.83
CA GLN A 21 6.11 -4.27 -7.88
C GLN A 21 4.61 -3.94 -7.86
N LEU A 22 4.02 -3.76 -6.67
CA LEU A 22 2.62 -3.37 -6.55
C LEU A 22 2.36 -2.02 -7.24
N PHE A 23 3.27 -1.06 -7.08
CA PHE A 23 3.12 0.24 -7.73
C PHE A 23 3.46 0.20 -9.21
N ASP A 24 4.46 -0.58 -9.62
CA ASP A 24 4.76 -0.81 -11.03
C ASP A 24 3.55 -1.40 -11.77
N ASP A 25 2.83 -2.34 -11.15
CA ASP A 25 1.60 -2.92 -11.71
C ASP A 25 0.45 -1.90 -11.82
N ILE A 26 0.37 -0.95 -10.89
CA ILE A 26 -0.61 0.14 -10.96
C ILE A 26 -0.25 1.10 -12.10
N GLU A 27 1.02 1.50 -12.21
CA GLU A 27 1.50 2.51 -13.15
C GLU A 27 1.61 1.99 -14.59
N SER A 28 1.85 0.69 -14.77
CA SER A 28 1.98 0.05 -16.10
C SER A 28 0.67 -0.21 -16.83
N THR A 29 -0.47 0.11 -16.21
CA THR A 29 -1.81 -0.19 -16.74
C THR A 29 -2.62 1.08 -16.95
N SER A 30 -3.43 1.14 -18.02
CA SER A 30 -4.33 2.30 -18.27
C SER A 30 -5.59 2.28 -17.40
N HIS A 31 -5.82 1.20 -16.66
CA HIS A 31 -6.98 1.00 -15.79
C HIS A 31 -6.50 0.37 -14.50
N LYS A 32 -7.09 0.73 -13.36
CA LYS A 32 -6.68 0.16 -12.07
C LYS A 32 -6.73 -1.39 -12.10
N PRO A 33 -5.64 -2.08 -11.73
CA PRO A 33 -5.59 -3.54 -11.77
C PRO A 33 -6.41 -4.20 -10.65
N PHE A 34 -6.74 -3.45 -9.60
CA PHE A 34 -7.57 -3.87 -8.47
C PHE A 34 -8.25 -2.66 -7.83
N ASP A 35 -9.32 -2.91 -7.06
CA ASP A 35 -10.09 -1.86 -6.39
C ASP A 35 -9.54 -1.47 -5.01
N THR A 36 -8.87 -2.39 -4.32
CA THR A 36 -8.44 -2.17 -2.93
C THR A 36 -7.21 -3.00 -2.58
N VAL A 37 -6.25 -2.37 -1.89
CA VAL A 37 -5.12 -3.03 -1.25
C VAL A 37 -5.47 -3.31 0.21
N ILE A 38 -5.35 -4.58 0.61
CA ILE A 38 -5.59 -5.03 1.98
C ILE A 38 -4.27 -5.49 2.60
N VAL A 39 -3.94 -4.94 3.77
CA VAL A 39 -2.77 -5.34 4.55
C VAL A 39 -3.20 -5.98 5.87
N TYR A 40 -2.42 -6.94 6.38
CA TYR A 40 -2.82 -7.60 7.63
C TYR A 40 -2.74 -6.66 8.84
N LYS A 41 -1.61 -5.95 9.00
CA LYS A 41 -1.38 -4.97 10.07
C LYS A 41 -0.60 -3.78 9.55
N LEU A 42 -0.97 -2.58 9.98
CA LEU A 42 -0.28 -1.35 9.58
C LEU A 42 1.16 -1.30 10.10
N ASP A 43 1.43 -1.69 11.34
CA ASP A 43 2.77 -1.62 11.94
C ASP A 43 3.80 -2.55 11.26
N ARG A 44 3.32 -3.58 10.54
CA ARG A 44 4.12 -4.46 9.70
C ARG A 44 4.25 -3.95 8.28
N PHE A 45 3.29 -3.14 7.84
CA PHE A 45 3.26 -2.58 6.50
C PHE A 45 4.04 -1.26 6.41
N ALA A 46 3.91 -0.35 7.38
CA ALA A 46 4.62 0.92 7.45
C ALA A 46 4.81 1.33 8.92
N ARG A 47 6.06 1.33 9.40
CA ARG A 47 6.42 1.77 10.76
C ARG A 47 6.59 3.28 10.87
N LYS A 48 6.89 3.95 9.76
CA LYS A 48 6.95 5.41 9.67
C LYS A 48 5.61 5.92 9.17
N ALA A 49 5.04 6.92 9.83
CA ALA A 49 3.80 7.54 9.39
C ALA A 49 3.95 8.17 7.99
N THR A 50 5.11 8.74 7.68
CA THR A 50 5.40 9.33 6.36
C THR A 50 5.27 8.30 5.23
N ILE A 51 5.84 7.11 5.40
CA ILE A 51 5.72 6.01 4.42
C ILE A 51 4.26 5.57 4.28
N LEU A 52 3.51 5.49 5.39
CA LEU A 52 2.10 5.13 5.35
C LEU A 52 1.28 6.16 4.55
N PHE A 53 1.50 7.45 4.79
CA PHE A 53 0.80 8.54 4.09
C PHE A 53 1.17 8.55 2.61
N GLU A 54 2.46 8.42 2.27
CA GLU A 54 2.91 8.35 0.88
C GLU A 54 2.23 7.19 0.13
N ILE A 55 2.17 6.00 0.73
CA ILE A 55 1.49 4.85 0.13
C ILE A 55 -0.01 5.14 -0.04
N ALA A 56 -0.67 5.68 0.98
CA ALA A 56 -2.10 5.98 0.94
C ALA A 56 -2.44 7.01 -0.15
N GLU A 57 -1.65 8.08 -0.27
CA GLU A 57 -1.81 9.12 -1.29
C GLU A 57 -1.62 8.56 -2.70
N ARG A 58 -0.58 7.72 -2.91
CA ARG A 58 -0.35 7.08 -4.23
C ARG A 58 -1.49 6.15 -4.63
N LEU A 59 -2.03 5.37 -3.69
CA LEU A 59 -3.18 4.50 -3.95
C LEU A 59 -4.45 5.32 -4.23
N GLU A 60 -4.70 6.37 -3.45
CA GLU A 60 -5.84 7.28 -3.65
C GLU A 60 -5.78 7.98 -5.02
N ALA A 61 -4.62 8.50 -5.42
CA ALA A 61 -4.40 9.11 -6.73
C ALA A 61 -4.66 8.13 -7.89
N SER A 62 -4.50 6.82 -7.63
CA SER A 62 -4.79 5.75 -8.59
C SER A 62 -6.25 5.25 -8.52
N GLY A 63 -7.08 5.83 -7.65
CA GLY A 63 -8.47 5.40 -7.43
C GLY A 63 -8.59 4.02 -6.77
N ILE A 64 -7.58 3.63 -5.99
CA ILE A 64 -7.46 2.34 -5.32
C ILE A 64 -7.64 2.57 -3.81
N GLY A 65 -8.59 1.85 -3.22
CA GLY A 65 -8.81 1.88 -1.77
C GLY A 65 -7.68 1.24 -0.99
N PHE A 66 -7.48 1.66 0.26
CA PHE A 66 -6.51 1.06 1.17
C PHE A 66 -7.15 0.71 2.52
N ARG A 67 -6.96 -0.54 2.97
CA ARG A 67 -7.53 -1.05 4.21
C ARG A 67 -6.55 -1.94 4.97
N SER A 68 -6.61 -1.91 6.30
CA SER A 68 -6.02 -2.98 7.10
C SER A 68 -7.09 -3.96 7.60
N ALA A 69 -6.71 -5.24 7.70
CA ALA A 69 -7.60 -6.30 8.17
C ALA A 69 -7.73 -6.31 9.70
N LYS A 70 -6.76 -5.73 10.42
CA LYS A 70 -6.70 -5.76 11.88
C LYS A 70 -7.01 -4.42 12.56
N GLU A 71 -6.60 -3.30 11.95
CA GLU A 71 -6.87 -1.97 12.51
C GLU A 71 -8.05 -1.32 11.75
N ILE A 72 -8.81 -0.44 12.42
CA ILE A 72 -9.83 0.38 11.75
C ILE A 72 -9.08 1.53 11.07
N PHE A 73 -8.47 1.25 9.92
CA PHE A 73 -7.88 2.26 9.05
C PHE A 73 -8.48 2.07 7.66
N ASN A 74 -9.30 3.04 7.28
CA ASN A 74 -10.12 2.96 6.10
C ASN A 74 -10.08 4.32 5.38
N THR A 75 -9.37 4.41 4.27
CA THR A 75 -9.39 5.61 3.42
C THR A 75 -10.59 5.63 2.47
N SER A 76 -11.33 4.52 2.34
CA SER A 76 -12.52 4.44 1.48
C SER A 76 -13.80 4.99 2.11
N GLU A 77 -13.72 5.60 3.31
CA GLU A 77 -14.84 6.27 3.99
C GLU A 77 -14.66 7.79 4.16
N SER A 78 -13.73 8.41 3.44
CA SER A 78 -13.66 9.87 3.34
C SER A 78 -13.37 10.29 1.91
N MET A 79 -14.43 10.30 1.11
CA MET A 79 -14.80 11.28 0.06
C MET A 79 -16.17 10.89 -0.50
#